data_AF-A0A3Q3K8L2-F1
#
_entry.id   AF-A0A3Q3K8L2-F1
#
_cell.length_a   1.000
_cell.length_b   1.000
_cell.length_c   1.000
_cell.angle_alpha   90.00
_cell.angle_beta   90.00
_cell.angle_gamma   90.00
#
_symmetry.space_group_name_H-M   'P 1'
#
loop_
_entity.id
_entity.type
_entity.pdbx_description
1 polymer ?
#
loop_
_entity_poly.entity_id
_entity_poly.type
_entity_poly.pdbx_seq_one_letter_code
_entity_poly.pdbx_strand_id
1 'polypeptide(L)' 'MASSANSNPVPKLYKSVIDDVINEVRELFLDEGVDEQVLLELKTLAAAVLVILVSLLHIW' A
#
# COMPACT_ATOMS: atom_id res chain seq x y z
N MET A 1 -18.32 -30.33 -3.75
CA MET A 1 -17.85 -29.33 -2.77
C MET A 1 -16.33 -29.33 -2.80
N ALA A 2 -15.70 -28.24 -3.24
CA ALA A 2 -14.31 -27.85 -2.95
C ALA A 2 -13.96 -26.67 -3.88
N SER A 3 -14.38 -25.47 -3.50
CA SER A 3 -13.81 -24.26 -4.06
C SER A 3 -12.42 -24.13 -3.45
N SER A 4 -11.39 -24.56 -4.18
CA SER A 4 -10.00 -24.28 -3.84
C SER A 4 -9.79 -22.77 -4.01
N ALA A 5 -10.20 -22.00 -3.00
CA ALA A 5 -9.91 -20.59 -2.91
C ALA A 5 -8.39 -20.47 -2.83
N ASN A 6 -7.78 -20.08 -3.95
CA ASN A 6 -6.37 -19.74 -4.04
C ASN A 6 -6.10 -18.58 -3.07
N SER A 7 -5.83 -18.93 -1.81
CA SER A 7 -5.52 -18.00 -0.74
C SER A 7 -4.09 -17.54 -0.93
N ASN A 8 -3.82 -16.79 -2.00
CA ASN A 8 -2.59 -16.02 -2.07
C ASN A 8 -2.65 -15.04 -0.89
N PRO A 9 -1.79 -15.18 0.15
CA PRO A 9 -1.80 -14.27 1.31
C PRO A 9 -1.26 -12.89 0.95
N VAL A 10 -0.54 -12.86 -0.16
CA VAL A 10 0.24 -11.76 -0.72
C VAL A 10 -0.61 -10.48 -0.97
N PRO A 11 -1.81 -10.52 -1.58
CA PRO A 11 -2.65 -9.34 -1.79
C PRO A 11 -3.26 -8.76 -0.50
N LYS A 12 -3.44 -9.59 0.53
CA LYS A 12 -3.96 -9.14 1.83
C LYS A 12 -2.88 -8.38 2.61
N LEU A 13 -1.65 -8.86 2.53
CA LEU A 13 -0.51 -8.20 3.16
C LEU A 13 -0.26 -6.82 2.55
N TYR A 14 -0.39 -6.66 1.22
CA TYR A 14 -0.25 -5.36 0.57
C TYR A 14 -1.29 -4.35 1.02
N LYS A 15 -2.55 -4.76 1.12
CA LYS A 15 -3.59 -3.86 1.63
C LYS A 15 -3.28 -3.42 3.06
N SER A 16 -2.89 -4.35 3.93
CA SER A 16 -2.53 -4.02 5.32
C SER A 16 -1.37 -3.02 5.38
N VAL A 17 -0.28 -3.27 4.66
CA VAL A 17 0.90 -2.39 4.68
C VAL A 17 0.59 -1.03 4.07
N ILE A 18 -0.22 -0.97 3.00
CA ILE A 18 -0.67 0.31 2.42
C ILE A 18 -1.51 1.07 3.44
N ASP A 19 -2.50 0.44 4.07
CA ASP A 19 -3.36 1.10 5.03
C ASP A 19 -2.57 1.57 6.28
N ASP A 20 -1.61 0.77 6.76
CA ASP A 20 -0.73 1.13 7.88
C ASP A 20 0.15 2.34 7.53
N VAL A 21 0.83 2.33 6.38
CA VAL A 21 1.70 3.44 5.94
C VAL A 21 0.90 4.71 5.71
N ILE A 22 -0.31 4.61 5.13
CA ILE A 22 -1.15 5.78 4.87
C ILE A 22 -1.71 6.38 6.15
N ASN A 23 -2.02 5.57 7.15
CA ASN A 23 -2.46 6.08 8.45
C ASN A 23 -1.30 6.77 9.19
N GLU A 24 -0.10 6.20 9.18
CA GLU A 24 1.06 6.83 9.85
C GLU A 24 1.47 8.15 9.20
N VAL A 25 1.54 8.22 7.87
CA VAL A 25 1.94 9.46 7.18
C VAL A 25 0.83 10.52 7.15
N ARG A 26 -0.44 10.15 7.38
CA ARG A 26 -1.55 11.12 7.42
C ARG A 26 -1.38 12.13 8.55
N GLU A 27 -1.06 11.66 9.75
CA GLU A 27 -0.84 12.54 10.89
C GLU A 27 0.40 13.42 10.68
N LEU A 28 1.47 12.85 10.09
CA LEU A 28 2.68 13.58 9.76
C LEU A 28 2.42 14.73 8.77
N PHE A 29 1.58 14.49 7.76
CA PHE A 29 1.22 15.50 6.76
C PHE A 29 0.33 16.60 7.36
N LEU A 30 -0.60 16.23 8.26
CA LEU A 30 -1.42 17.21 8.97
C LEU A 30 -0.58 18.10 9.91
N ASP A 31 0.42 17.52 10.59
CA ASP A 31 1.33 18.26 11.48
C ASP A 31 2.23 19.23 10.70
N GLU A 32 2.71 18.81 9.53
CA GLU A 32 3.49 19.66 8.62
C GLU A 32 2.61 20.67 7.83
N GLY A 33 1.28 20.62 7.97
CA GLY A 33 0.36 21.49 7.24
C GLY A 33 0.32 21.24 5.73
N VAL A 34 0.65 20.01 5.31
CA VAL A 34 0.69 19.59 3.91
C VAL A 34 -0.73 19.33 3.39
N ASP A 35 -0.98 19.77 2.17
CA ASP A 35 -2.28 19.65 1.52
C ASP A 35 -2.71 18.18 1.33
N GLU A 36 -3.99 17.89 1.57
CA GLU A 36 -4.55 16.54 1.49
C GLU A 36 -4.51 15.98 0.06
N GLN A 37 -4.40 16.83 -0.96
CA GLN A 37 -4.14 16.42 -2.34
C GLN A 37 -2.78 15.73 -2.49
N VAL A 38 -1.75 16.19 -1.78
CA VAL A 38 -0.42 15.56 -1.79
C VAL A 38 -0.46 14.20 -1.09
N LEU A 39 -1.30 14.07 -0.06
CA LEU A 39 -1.53 12.81 0.64
C LEU A 39 -2.23 11.77 -0.27
N LEU A 40 -3.15 12.20 -1.13
CA LEU A 40 -3.77 11.37 -2.16
C LEU A 40 -2.77 10.95 -3.26
N GLU A 41 -1.88 11.85 -3.66
CA GLU A 41 -0.80 11.54 -4.59
C GLU A 41 0.19 10.55 -3.98
N LEU A 42 0.59 10.74 -2.71
CA LEU A 42 1.43 9.82 -1.96
C LEU A 42 0.78 8.44 -1.84
N LYS A 43 -0.54 8.36 -1.58
CA LYS A 43 -1.28 7.10 -1.57
C LYS A 43 -1.20 6.35 -2.90
N THR A 44 -1.32 7.09 -3.99
CA THR A 44 -1.23 6.55 -5.34
C THR A 44 0.20 6.08 -5.65
N LEU A 45 1.21 6.87 -5.23
CA LEU A 45 2.62 6.52 -5.38
C LEU A 45 3.02 5.32 -4.51
N ALA A 46 2.57 5.25 -3.26
CA ALA A 46 2.85 4.15 -2.33
C ALA A 46 2.30 2.82 -2.88
N ALA A 47 1.08 2.83 -3.44
CA ALA A 47 0.54 1.68 -4.14
C ALA A 47 1.40 1.29 -5.35
N ALA A 48 1.88 2.26 -6.14
CA ALA A 48 2.75 2.00 -7.28
C ALA A 48 4.13 1.46 -6.88
N VAL A 49 4.79 2.03 -5.86
CA VAL A 49 6.12 1.61 -5.38
C VAL A 49 6.07 0.21 -4.76
N LEU A 50 5.01 -0.12 -4.01
CA LEU A 50 4.80 -1.49 -3.51
C LEU A 50 4.59 -2.48 -4.65
N VAL A 51 3.79 -2.14 -5.67
CA VAL A 51 3.60 -2.98 -6.86
C VAL A 51 4.92 -3.20 -7.60
N ILE A 52 5.77 -2.18 -7.68
CA ILE A 52 7.10 -2.25 -8.29
C ILE A 52 8.04 -3.12 -7.44
N LEU A 53 8.14 -2.88 -6.14
CA LEU A 53 8.99 -3.66 -5.21
C LEU A 53 8.63 -5.14 -5.22
N VAL A 54 7.34 -5.47 -5.31
CA VAL A 54 6.83 -6.84 -5.36
C VAL A 54 7.10 -7.49 -6.70
N SER A 55 6.90 -6.76 -7.80
CA SER A 55 7.21 -7.26 -9.13
C SER A 55 8.71 -7.52 -9.28
N LEU A 56 9.56 -6.73 -8.60
CA LEU A 56 11.00 -6.93 -8.51
C LEU A 56 11.37 -8.10 -7.59
N LEU A 57 10.68 -8.30 -6.47
CA LEU A 57 10.94 -9.40 -5.53
C LEU A 57 10.50 -10.77 -6.06
N HIS A 58 9.57 -10.83 -7.01
CA HIS A 58 9.08 -12.08 -7.61
C HIS A 58 9.85 -12.50 -8.87
N ILE A 59 10.84 -11.72 -9.29
CA ILE A 59 11.72 -11.96 -10.45
C ILE A 59 13.14 -12.43 -10.05
N TRP A 60 13.44 -12.52 -8.75
CA TRP A 60 14.63 -13.17 -8.17
C TRP A 60 14.24 -14.42 -7.40
#